data_AF-A0A239J6N3-F1
#
_entry.id   AF-A0A239J6N3-F1
#
_cell.length_a   1.000
_cell.length_b   1.000
_cell.length_c   1.000
_cell.angle_alpha   90.00
_cell.angle_beta   90.00
_cell.angle_gamma   90.00
#
_symmetry.space_group_name_H-M   'P 1'
#
loop_
_entity.id
_entity.type
_entity.pdbx_description
1 polymer ?
#
loop_
_entity_poly.entity_id
_entity_poly.type
_entity_poly.pdbx_seq_one_letter_code
_entity_poly.pdbx_strand_id
1 'polypeptide(L)'
;MQTIKQYKAWILREEIEDRLFYIALTFAPFYFGLNIFNDLIQDLPLLHLALDILFLVISIAFYFLRRVLNKGSVLIFIFCILILSGFIYFWYSSSGIHGSGSYIFPVLAALVLLINRGFYLHFFSAVLLILTFILVAIPATGIQNTYSELVFELILNLTILAILLVLFKLALDKEQADLESQNLQLDDLNKDLAKKSAELTEYNAEIELIHENLEQLVNQKTKVLNEENKRDSEYSFINAHLVRAPIANILAIIEQSDSQNPKLIELKSNVQELDTIVRKIGKVLAGDLES
;
A
#
# COMPACT_ATOMS: atom_id res chain seq x y z
N MET A 1 -8.82 3.59 3.40
CA MET A 1 -8.86 2.13 3.13
C MET A 1 -9.69 1.78 1.88
N GLN A 2 -10.91 2.34 1.69
CA GLN A 2 -11.72 2.13 0.47
C GLN A 2 -11.02 2.56 -0.84
N THR A 3 -10.31 3.69 -0.85
CA THR A 3 -9.59 4.22 -2.03
C THR A 3 -8.44 3.33 -2.48
N ILE A 4 -7.72 2.70 -1.55
CA ILE A 4 -6.63 1.75 -1.84
C ILE A 4 -7.20 0.46 -2.46
N LYS A 5 -8.34 -0.03 -1.94
CA LYS A 5 -9.02 -1.21 -2.49
C LYS A 5 -9.52 -0.97 -3.92
N GLN A 6 -10.06 0.23 -4.19
CA GLN A 6 -10.49 0.63 -5.54
C GLN A 6 -9.30 0.76 -6.50
N TYR A 7 -8.18 1.34 -6.06
CA TYR A 7 -6.97 1.47 -6.88
C TYR A 7 -6.34 0.11 -7.21
N LYS A 8 -6.25 -0.80 -6.23
CA LYS A 8 -5.71 -2.15 -6.45
C LYS A 8 -6.60 -2.95 -7.42
N ALA A 9 -7.93 -2.81 -7.31
CA ALA A 9 -8.87 -3.43 -8.24
C ALA A 9 -8.79 -2.85 -9.66
N TRP A 10 -8.41 -1.58 -9.80
CA TRP A 10 -8.19 -0.95 -11.10
C TRP A 10 -6.90 -1.46 -11.77
N ILE A 11 -5.79 -1.55 -11.03
CA ILE A 11 -4.53 -2.11 -11.55
C ILE A 11 -4.70 -3.56 -11.98
N LEU A 12 -5.33 -4.38 -11.11
CA LEU A 12 -5.57 -5.78 -11.39
C LEU A 12 -6.40 -5.95 -12.66
N ARG A 13 -7.38 -5.06 -12.87
CA ARG A 13 -8.22 -5.06 -14.07
C ARG A 13 -7.41 -4.76 -15.34
N GLU A 14 -6.53 -3.77 -15.31
CA GLU A 14 -5.66 -3.42 -16.44
C GLU A 14 -4.74 -4.60 -16.81
N GLU A 15 -4.21 -5.30 -15.80
CA GLU A 15 -3.33 -6.46 -16.02
C GLU A 15 -4.06 -7.65 -16.68
N ILE A 16 -5.33 -7.87 -16.35
CA ILE A 16 -6.15 -8.93 -16.97
C ILE A 16 -6.44 -8.62 -18.43
N GLU A 17 -6.88 -7.39 -18.73
CA GLU A 17 -7.15 -6.94 -20.11
C GLU A 17 -5.91 -7.15 -20.98
N ASP A 18 -4.76 -6.78 -20.44
CA ASP A 18 -3.46 -6.90 -21.08
C ASP A 18 -3.06 -8.36 -21.36
N ARG A 19 -3.30 -9.26 -20.40
CA ARG A 19 -3.03 -10.70 -20.57
C ARG A 19 -3.97 -11.32 -21.60
N LEU A 20 -5.26 -10.99 -21.57
CA LEU A 20 -6.25 -11.51 -22.53
C LEU A 20 -5.95 -11.05 -23.94
N PHE A 21 -5.59 -9.79 -24.10
CA PHE A 21 -5.17 -9.25 -25.38
C PHE A 21 -3.91 -9.94 -25.90
N TYR A 22 -2.93 -10.21 -25.03
CA TYR A 22 -1.72 -10.93 -25.42
C TYR A 22 -2.00 -12.37 -25.85
N ILE A 23 -2.89 -13.08 -25.15
CA ILE A 23 -3.36 -14.41 -25.55
C ILE A 23 -4.03 -14.32 -26.93
N ALA A 24 -4.95 -13.38 -27.14
CA ALA A 24 -5.62 -13.19 -28.42
C ALA A 24 -4.62 -12.91 -29.56
N LEU A 25 -3.62 -12.05 -29.34
CA LEU A 25 -2.56 -11.78 -30.32
C LEU A 25 -1.65 -12.97 -30.59
N THR A 26 -1.49 -13.89 -29.64
CA THR A 26 -0.69 -15.11 -29.84
C THR A 26 -1.43 -16.11 -30.73
N PHE A 27 -2.75 -16.19 -30.60
CA PHE A 27 -3.58 -17.10 -31.40
C PHE A 27 -3.97 -16.54 -32.76
N ALA A 28 -4.10 -15.22 -32.91
CA ALA A 28 -4.51 -14.59 -34.16
C ALA A 28 -3.65 -15.01 -35.38
N PRO A 29 -2.29 -15.07 -35.30
CA PRO A 29 -1.48 -15.54 -36.41
C PRO A 29 -1.74 -17.00 -36.79
N PHE A 30 -2.04 -17.85 -35.81
CA PHE A 30 -2.38 -19.25 -36.07
C PHE A 30 -3.72 -19.36 -36.80
N TYR A 31 -4.72 -18.58 -36.38
CA TYR A 31 -6.02 -18.51 -37.04
C TYR A 31 -5.89 -18.05 -38.49
N PHE A 32 -5.23 -16.91 -38.74
CA PHE A 32 -5.04 -16.41 -40.10
C PHE A 32 -4.16 -17.33 -40.95
N GLY A 33 -3.17 -18.01 -40.35
CA GLY A 33 -2.38 -19.02 -41.04
C GLY A 33 -3.21 -20.23 -41.51
N LEU A 34 -4.16 -20.69 -40.69
CA LEU A 34 -5.10 -21.75 -41.09
C LEU A 34 -6.07 -21.28 -42.18
N ASN A 35 -6.55 -20.04 -42.11
CA ASN A 35 -7.43 -19.49 -43.15
C ASN A 35 -6.69 -19.34 -44.49
N ILE A 36 -5.47 -18.80 -44.49
CA ILE A 36 -4.61 -18.74 -45.69
C ILE A 36 -4.43 -20.13 -46.32
N PHE A 37 -4.19 -21.15 -45.50
CA PHE A 37 -4.04 -22.52 -45.98
C PHE A 37 -5.35 -23.06 -46.58
N ASN A 38 -6.49 -22.75 -45.95
CA ASN A 38 -7.80 -23.12 -46.48
C ASN A 38 -8.11 -22.40 -47.80
N ASP A 39 -7.84 -21.10 -47.90
CA ASP A 39 -8.01 -20.29 -49.11
C ASP A 39 -7.19 -20.83 -50.29
N LEU A 40 -5.96 -21.29 -50.01
CA LEU A 40 -5.10 -21.93 -51.01
C LEU A 40 -5.62 -23.30 -51.46
N ILE A 41 -6.32 -24.05 -50.61
CA ILE A 41 -6.90 -25.35 -50.97
C ILE A 41 -8.18 -25.17 -51.80
N GLN A 42 -8.96 -24.13 -51.50
CA GLN A 42 -10.27 -23.90 -52.10
C GLN A 42 -10.23 -23.04 -53.38
N ASP A 43 -9.04 -22.64 -53.84
CA ASP A 43 -8.85 -21.74 -54.99
C ASP A 43 -9.73 -20.47 -54.91
N LEU A 44 -9.84 -19.90 -53.71
CA LEU A 44 -10.64 -18.70 -53.47
C LEU A 44 -10.07 -17.46 -54.19
N PRO A 45 -10.89 -16.43 -54.46
CA PRO A 45 -10.42 -15.22 -55.12
C PRO A 45 -9.20 -14.61 -54.41
N LEU A 46 -8.18 -14.21 -55.17
CA LEU A 46 -6.92 -13.60 -54.69
C LEU A 46 -7.09 -12.51 -53.63
N LEU A 47 -8.22 -11.82 -53.64
CA LEU A 47 -8.53 -10.77 -52.68
C LEU A 47 -8.77 -11.29 -51.25
N HIS A 48 -9.35 -12.48 -51.07
CA HIS A 48 -9.54 -13.10 -49.75
C HIS A 48 -8.18 -13.45 -49.13
N LEU A 49 -7.34 -14.15 -49.91
CA LEU A 49 -5.96 -14.47 -49.55
C LEU A 49 -5.16 -13.21 -49.17
N ALA A 50 -5.28 -12.13 -49.94
CA ALA A 50 -4.59 -10.87 -49.66
C ALA A 50 -5.03 -10.24 -48.33
N LEU A 51 -6.32 -10.34 -47.98
CA LEU A 51 -6.85 -9.84 -46.72
C LEU A 51 -6.38 -10.67 -45.53
N ASP A 52 -6.37 -12.00 -45.65
CA ASP A 52 -5.88 -12.84 -44.55
C ASP A 52 -4.38 -12.64 -44.30
N ILE A 53 -3.58 -12.46 -45.37
CA ILE A 53 -2.18 -12.09 -45.24
C ILE A 53 -2.04 -10.71 -44.58
N LEU A 54 -2.87 -9.74 -44.95
CA LEU A 54 -2.88 -8.42 -44.32
C LEU A 54 -3.19 -8.52 -42.82
N PHE A 55 -4.22 -9.28 -42.43
CA PHE A 55 -4.57 -9.46 -41.01
C PHE A 55 -3.53 -10.25 -40.23
N LEU A 56 -2.86 -11.21 -40.86
CA LEU A 56 -1.71 -11.91 -40.28
C LEU A 56 -0.57 -10.92 -39.96
N VAL A 57 -0.21 -10.07 -40.93
CA VAL A 57 0.84 -9.06 -40.76
C VAL A 57 0.45 -8.04 -39.69
N ILE A 58 -0.79 -7.56 -39.70
CA ILE A 58 -1.32 -6.66 -38.67
C ILE A 58 -1.24 -7.33 -37.29
N SER A 59 -1.66 -8.59 -37.15
CA SER A 59 -1.63 -9.29 -35.87
C SER A 59 -0.22 -9.44 -35.32
N ILE A 60 0.74 -9.79 -36.17
CA ILE A 60 2.16 -9.87 -35.81
C ILE A 60 2.71 -8.48 -35.44
N ALA A 61 2.38 -7.45 -36.22
CA ALA A 61 2.78 -6.08 -35.93
C ALA A 61 2.24 -5.59 -34.59
N PHE A 62 0.96 -5.87 -34.27
CA PHE A 62 0.36 -5.55 -32.98
C PHE A 62 0.99 -6.34 -31.83
N TYR A 63 1.37 -7.60 -32.06
CA TYR A 63 2.12 -8.40 -31.08
C TYR A 63 3.47 -7.76 -30.72
N PHE A 64 4.23 -7.29 -31.71
CA PHE A 64 5.49 -6.58 -31.46
C PHE A 64 5.28 -5.18 -30.89
N LEU A 65 4.32 -4.42 -31.42
CA LEU A 65 4.01 -3.07 -30.99
C LEU A 65 3.54 -3.06 -29.53
N ARG A 66 2.80 -4.10 -29.13
CA ARG A 66 2.39 -4.32 -27.75
C ARG A 66 3.58 -4.50 -26.80
N ARG A 67 4.65 -5.14 -27.25
CA ARG A 67 5.88 -5.30 -26.46
C ARG A 67 6.61 -3.98 -26.22
N VAL A 68 6.43 -3.00 -27.11
CA VAL A 68 7.11 -1.69 -27.05
C VAL A 68 6.26 -0.62 -26.36
N LEU A 69 4.93 -0.67 -26.49
CA LEU A 69 4.01 0.34 -25.96
C LEU A 69 3.37 -0.10 -24.63
N ASN A 70 3.64 0.67 -23.57
CA ASN A 70 3.03 0.49 -22.24
C ASN A 70 1.53 0.84 -22.15
N LYS A 71 0.90 1.34 -23.23
CA LYS A 71 -0.53 1.73 -23.22
C LYS A 71 -1.42 0.64 -23.85
N GLY A 72 -1.77 -0.38 -23.06
CA GLY A 72 -2.54 -1.55 -23.53
C GLY A 72 -3.93 -1.20 -24.05
N SER A 73 -4.70 -0.43 -23.30
CA SER A 73 -6.11 -0.15 -23.64
C SER A 73 -6.29 0.59 -24.96
N VAL A 74 -5.38 1.51 -25.32
CA VAL A 74 -5.44 2.23 -26.60
C VAL A 74 -5.13 1.28 -27.77
N LEU A 75 -4.15 0.38 -27.58
CA LEU A 75 -3.80 -0.59 -28.61
C LEU A 75 -4.94 -1.58 -28.86
N ILE A 76 -5.57 -2.05 -27.78
CA ILE A 76 -6.76 -2.90 -27.81
C ILE A 76 -7.89 -2.22 -28.60
N PHE A 77 -8.15 -0.95 -28.32
CA PHE A 77 -9.21 -0.18 -28.99
C PHE A 77 -8.97 -0.10 -30.51
N ILE A 78 -7.75 0.23 -30.93
CA ILE A 78 -7.39 0.31 -32.35
C ILE A 78 -7.51 -1.07 -33.01
N PHE A 79 -7.03 -2.12 -32.34
CA PHE A 79 -7.13 -3.49 -32.83
C PHE A 79 -8.59 -3.94 -33.04
N CYS A 80 -9.48 -3.63 -32.09
CA CYS A 80 -10.89 -3.97 -32.19
C CYS A 80 -11.57 -3.25 -33.37
N ILE A 81 -11.23 -1.98 -33.61
CA ILE A 81 -11.74 -1.23 -34.78
C ILE A 81 -11.28 -1.89 -36.09
N LEU A 82 -9.99 -2.27 -36.18
CA LEU A 82 -9.45 -2.92 -37.37
C LEU A 82 -10.13 -4.27 -37.64
N ILE A 83 -10.31 -5.09 -36.61
CA ILE A 83 -11.01 -6.37 -36.71
C ILE A 83 -12.46 -6.19 -37.14
N LEU A 84 -13.19 -5.24 -36.54
CA LEU A 84 -14.58 -4.95 -36.90
C LEU A 84 -14.70 -4.48 -38.36
N SER A 85 -13.77 -3.63 -38.82
CA SER A 85 -13.74 -3.19 -40.21
C SER A 85 -13.47 -4.35 -41.17
N GLY A 86 -12.56 -5.25 -40.81
CA GLY A 86 -12.28 -6.46 -41.58
C GLY A 86 -13.49 -7.37 -41.67
N PHE A 87 -14.20 -7.53 -40.56
CA PHE A 87 -15.39 -8.35 -40.48
C PHE A 87 -16.54 -7.83 -41.34
N ILE A 88 -16.74 -6.51 -41.41
CA ILE A 88 -17.74 -5.93 -42.32
C ILE A 88 -17.45 -6.34 -43.76
N TYR A 89 -16.19 -6.21 -44.18
CA TYR A 89 -15.78 -6.62 -45.52
C TYR A 89 -16.04 -8.12 -45.75
N PHE A 90 -15.58 -8.95 -44.81
CA PHE A 90 -15.72 -10.41 -44.88
C PHE A 90 -17.19 -10.86 -44.92
N TRP A 91 -18.07 -10.17 -44.19
CA TRP A 91 -19.50 -10.45 -44.20
C TRP A 91 -20.11 -10.26 -45.59
N TYR A 92 -19.74 -9.17 -46.28
CA TYR A 92 -20.22 -8.92 -47.64
C TYR A 92 -19.68 -9.92 -48.66
N SER A 93 -18.41 -10.30 -48.55
CA SER A 93 -17.80 -11.24 -49.48
C SER A 93 -18.32 -12.67 -49.30
N SER A 94 -18.66 -13.05 -48.08
CA SER A 94 -19.00 -14.43 -47.69
C SER A 94 -20.50 -14.69 -47.54
N SER A 95 -21.33 -14.06 -48.37
CA SER A 95 -22.80 -14.28 -48.40
C SER A 95 -23.55 -13.95 -47.11
N GLY A 96 -22.95 -13.16 -46.22
CA GLY A 96 -23.57 -12.65 -45.01
C GLY A 96 -24.17 -13.73 -44.12
N ILE A 97 -25.48 -13.60 -43.84
CA ILE A 97 -26.20 -14.51 -42.93
C ILE A 97 -26.34 -15.94 -43.48
N HIS A 98 -26.28 -16.10 -44.80
CA HIS A 98 -26.45 -17.40 -45.45
C HIS A 98 -25.10 -18.11 -45.70
N GLY A 99 -23.99 -17.42 -45.48
CA GLY A 99 -22.66 -18.00 -45.62
C GLY A 99 -21.88 -18.02 -44.32
N SER A 100 -20.56 -18.08 -44.47
CA SER A 100 -19.62 -18.31 -43.38
C SER A 100 -19.51 -17.16 -42.38
N GLY A 101 -19.88 -15.94 -42.81
CA GLY A 101 -19.90 -14.74 -41.97
C GLY A 101 -20.74 -14.91 -40.70
N SER A 102 -21.83 -15.68 -40.78
CA SER A 102 -22.69 -15.98 -39.64
C SER A 102 -22.00 -16.76 -38.51
N TYR A 103 -20.99 -17.57 -38.82
CA TYR A 103 -20.26 -18.39 -37.83
C TYR A 103 -19.06 -17.67 -37.23
N ILE A 104 -18.47 -16.74 -37.97
CA ILE A 104 -17.34 -15.92 -37.49
C ILE A 104 -17.84 -14.82 -36.54
N PHE A 105 -19.07 -14.32 -36.73
CA PHE A 105 -19.62 -13.25 -35.92
C PHE A 105 -19.64 -13.55 -34.40
N PRO A 106 -20.13 -14.71 -33.92
CA PRO A 106 -20.11 -15.04 -32.49
C PRO A 106 -18.69 -15.11 -31.91
N VAL A 107 -17.72 -15.63 -32.66
CA VAL A 107 -16.32 -15.73 -32.22
C VAL A 107 -15.72 -14.34 -32.09
N LEU A 108 -15.94 -13.48 -33.08
CA LEU A 108 -15.47 -12.10 -33.08
C LEU A 108 -16.14 -11.27 -31.98
N ALA A 109 -17.46 -11.43 -31.80
CA ALA A 109 -18.20 -10.78 -30.73
C ALA A 109 -17.68 -11.24 -29.35
N ALA A 110 -17.48 -12.55 -29.15
CA ALA A 110 -16.89 -13.08 -27.93
C ALA A 110 -15.48 -12.51 -27.69
N LEU A 111 -14.63 -12.47 -28.72
CA LEU A 111 -13.28 -11.93 -28.63
C LEU A 111 -13.27 -10.44 -28.27
N VAL A 112 -14.06 -9.62 -28.95
CA VAL A 112 -14.18 -8.18 -28.67
C VAL A 112 -14.74 -7.95 -27.27
N LEU A 113 -15.75 -8.71 -26.82
CA LEU A 113 -16.34 -8.56 -25.49
C LEU A 113 -15.44 -9.09 -24.36
N LEU A 114 -14.64 -10.13 -24.62
CA LEU A 114 -13.74 -10.69 -23.61
C LEU A 114 -12.48 -9.83 -23.42
N ILE A 115 -11.99 -9.20 -24.49
CA ILE A 115 -10.81 -8.33 -24.41
C ILE A 115 -11.16 -6.96 -23.81
N ASN A 116 -12.32 -6.39 -24.15
CA ASN A 116 -12.70 -5.07 -23.66
C ASN A 116 -13.45 -5.16 -22.32
N ARG A 117 -13.17 -4.24 -21.38
CA ARG A 117 -13.98 -4.04 -20.17
C ARG A 117 -14.29 -2.56 -19.93
N GLY A 118 -15.14 -2.30 -18.94
CA GLY A 118 -15.52 -0.93 -18.54
C GLY A 118 -16.28 -0.16 -19.64
N PHE A 119 -15.90 1.10 -19.86
CA PHE A 119 -16.55 1.96 -20.85
C PHE A 119 -16.44 1.39 -22.27
N TYR A 120 -15.27 0.86 -22.64
CA TYR A 120 -15.05 0.29 -23.99
C TYR A 120 -15.91 -0.94 -24.25
N LEU A 121 -16.16 -1.78 -23.24
CA LEU A 121 -17.09 -2.91 -23.36
C LEU A 121 -18.50 -2.44 -23.72
N HIS A 122 -19.02 -1.46 -22.99
CA HIS A 122 -20.35 -0.92 -23.29
C HIS A 122 -20.40 -0.29 -24.68
N PHE A 123 -19.37 0.48 -25.05
CA PHE A 123 -19.23 1.07 -26.38
C PHE A 123 -19.24 0.00 -27.49
N PHE A 124 -18.35 -1.00 -27.41
CA PHE A 124 -18.27 -2.06 -28.42
C PHE A 124 -19.50 -2.98 -28.43
N SER A 125 -20.15 -3.19 -27.28
CA SER A 125 -21.40 -3.96 -27.23
C SER A 125 -22.53 -3.24 -27.98
N ALA A 126 -22.64 -1.91 -27.85
CA ALA A 126 -23.59 -1.11 -28.61
C ALA A 126 -23.25 -1.12 -30.11
N VAL A 127 -21.97 -0.97 -30.46
CA VAL A 127 -21.50 -1.06 -31.85
C VAL A 127 -21.83 -2.42 -32.47
N LEU A 128 -21.56 -3.52 -31.77
CA LEU A 128 -21.87 -4.88 -32.24
C LEU A 128 -23.38 -5.08 -32.42
N LEU A 129 -24.21 -4.56 -31.52
CA LEU A 129 -25.68 -4.65 -31.63
C LEU A 129 -26.18 -3.90 -32.86
N ILE A 130 -25.76 -2.64 -33.04
CA ILE A 130 -26.10 -1.83 -34.22
C ILE A 130 -25.61 -2.51 -35.48
N LEU A 131 -24.37 -3.00 -35.47
CA LEU A 131 -23.78 -3.71 -36.59
C LEU A 131 -24.58 -4.95 -36.96
N THR A 132 -25.03 -5.74 -35.98
CA THR A 132 -25.88 -6.92 -36.21
C THR A 132 -27.17 -6.52 -36.94
N PHE A 133 -27.81 -5.45 -36.51
CA PHE A 133 -29.04 -4.96 -37.12
C PHE A 133 -28.83 -4.51 -38.58
N ILE A 134 -27.73 -3.78 -38.84
CA ILE A 134 -27.35 -3.33 -40.19
C ILE A 134 -27.02 -4.53 -41.09
N LEU A 135 -26.23 -5.48 -40.60
CA LEU A 135 -25.78 -6.63 -41.38
C LEU A 135 -26.91 -7.60 -41.74
N VAL A 136 -27.94 -7.70 -40.91
CA VAL A 136 -29.16 -8.48 -41.20
C VAL A 136 -30.03 -7.76 -42.25
N ALA A 137 -30.06 -6.43 -42.23
CA ALA A 137 -30.91 -5.65 -43.13
C ALA A 137 -30.39 -5.60 -44.58
N ILE A 138 -29.09 -5.83 -44.79
CA ILE A 138 -28.46 -5.71 -46.12
C ILE A 138 -28.31 -7.11 -46.74
N PRO A 139 -29.01 -7.41 -47.85
CA PRO A 139 -28.88 -8.70 -48.52
C PRO A 139 -27.47 -8.86 -49.07
N ALA A 140 -26.78 -9.91 -48.65
CA ALA A 140 -25.43 -10.20 -49.12
C ALA A 140 -25.47 -10.85 -50.51
N THR A 141 -24.59 -10.39 -51.40
CA THR A 141 -24.50 -10.85 -52.80
C THR A 141 -23.32 -11.80 -53.03
N GLY A 142 -22.89 -12.50 -51.98
CA GLY A 142 -21.69 -13.32 -52.01
C GLY A 142 -21.84 -14.64 -52.77
N ILE A 143 -20.71 -15.36 -52.86
CA ILE A 143 -20.63 -16.69 -53.45
C ILE A 143 -21.36 -17.68 -52.54
N GLN A 144 -22.23 -18.52 -53.09
CA GLN A 144 -22.84 -19.60 -52.31
C GLN A 144 -21.75 -20.62 -51.98
N ASN A 145 -21.38 -20.71 -50.69
CA ASN A 145 -20.42 -21.68 -50.20
C ASN A 145 -20.98 -23.10 -50.31
N THR A 146 -20.09 -24.06 -50.55
CA THR A 146 -20.44 -25.48 -50.54
C THR A 146 -20.74 -25.91 -49.11
N TYR A 147 -21.67 -26.86 -48.90
CA TYR A 147 -21.99 -27.39 -47.55
C TYR A 147 -20.75 -27.84 -46.75
N SER A 148 -19.76 -28.43 -47.42
CA SER A 148 -18.50 -28.87 -46.78
C SER A 148 -17.68 -27.71 -46.22
N GLU A 149 -17.70 -26.55 -46.87
CA GLU A 149 -16.94 -25.36 -46.45
C GLU A 149 -17.56 -24.78 -45.18
N LEU A 150 -18.89 -24.64 -45.15
CA LEU A 150 -19.63 -24.15 -43.99
C LEU A 150 -19.42 -25.04 -42.75
N VAL A 151 -19.38 -26.36 -42.92
CA VAL A 151 -19.15 -27.31 -41.82
C VAL A 151 -17.74 -27.18 -41.27
N PHE A 152 -16.72 -27.04 -42.13
CA PHE A 152 -15.34 -26.87 -41.70
C PHE A 152 -15.16 -25.58 -40.89
N GLU A 153 -15.66 -24.45 -41.40
CA GLU A 153 -15.56 -23.15 -40.72
C GLU A 153 -16.31 -23.15 -39.38
N LEU A 154 -17.49 -23.79 -39.32
CA LEU A 154 -18.24 -23.94 -38.06
C LEU A 154 -17.42 -24.70 -37.01
N ILE A 155 -16.85 -25.85 -37.38
CA ILE A 155 -16.05 -26.68 -36.46
C ILE A 155 -14.81 -25.91 -35.99
N LEU A 156 -14.12 -25.23 -36.91
CA LEU A 156 -12.94 -24.44 -36.60
C LEU A 156 -13.27 -23.30 -35.62
N ASN A 157 -14.33 -22.54 -35.89
CA ASN A 157 -14.77 -21.43 -35.03
C ASN A 157 -15.22 -21.90 -33.63
N LEU A 158 -15.97 -23.00 -33.55
CA LEU A 158 -16.37 -23.58 -32.26
C LEU A 158 -15.17 -24.09 -31.46
N THR A 159 -14.18 -24.70 -32.12
CA THR A 159 -12.95 -25.18 -31.48
C THR A 159 -12.16 -24.02 -30.89
N ILE A 160 -12.01 -22.92 -31.65
CA ILE A 160 -11.31 -21.72 -31.18
C ILE A 160 -12.04 -21.07 -30.02
N LEU A 161 -13.37 -20.95 -30.11
CA LEU A 161 -14.19 -20.40 -29.03
C LEU A 161 -14.04 -21.24 -27.75
N ALA A 162 -14.06 -22.57 -27.87
CA ALA A 162 -13.86 -23.47 -26.73
C ALA A 162 -12.48 -23.30 -26.10
N ILE A 163 -11.42 -23.23 -26.91
CA ILE A 163 -10.04 -22.98 -26.44
C ILE A 163 -9.96 -21.63 -25.70
N LEU A 164 -10.51 -20.58 -26.29
CA LEU A 164 -10.49 -19.23 -25.73
C LEU A 164 -11.23 -19.18 -24.38
N LEU A 165 -12.40 -19.83 -24.28
CA LEU A 165 -13.14 -19.93 -23.03
C LEU A 165 -12.40 -20.73 -21.95
N VAL A 166 -11.72 -21.82 -22.30
CA VAL A 166 -10.92 -22.60 -21.35
C VAL A 166 -9.73 -21.79 -20.83
N LEU A 167 -9.00 -21.11 -21.71
CA LEU A 167 -7.88 -20.25 -21.31
C LEU A 167 -8.35 -19.10 -20.42
N PHE A 168 -9.48 -18.49 -20.76
CA PHE A 168 -10.10 -17.45 -19.95
C PHE A 168 -10.47 -17.97 -18.55
N LYS A 169 -11.07 -19.16 -18.46
CA LYS A 169 -11.40 -19.79 -17.18
C LYS A 169 -10.14 -20.06 -16.35
N LEU A 170 -9.09 -20.63 -16.94
CA LEU A 170 -7.84 -20.91 -16.24
C LEU A 170 -7.17 -19.63 -15.72
N ALA A 171 -7.23 -18.54 -16.49
CA ALA A 171 -6.72 -17.24 -16.06
C ALA A 171 -7.49 -16.70 -14.85
N LEU A 172 -8.82 -16.81 -14.85
CA LEU A 172 -9.66 -16.41 -13.73
C LEU A 172 -9.46 -17.26 -12.49
N ASP A 173 -9.40 -18.59 -12.63
CA ASP A 173 -9.24 -19.51 -11.50
C ASP A 173 -7.91 -19.25 -10.78
N LYS A 174 -6.83 -19.00 -11.53
CA LYS A 174 -5.52 -18.64 -10.96
C LYS A 174 -5.60 -17.34 -10.15
N GLU A 175 -6.26 -16.32 -10.69
CA GLU A 175 -6.39 -15.03 -10.03
C GLU A 175 -7.23 -15.12 -8.74
N GLN A 176 -8.30 -15.92 -8.77
CA GLN A 176 -9.10 -16.19 -7.56
C GLN A 176 -8.26 -16.84 -6.45
N ALA A 177 -7.43 -17.83 -6.80
CA ALA A 177 -6.53 -18.48 -5.84
C ALA A 177 -5.48 -17.49 -5.27
N ASP A 178 -4.91 -16.63 -6.12
CA ASP A 178 -3.96 -15.61 -5.67
C ASP A 178 -4.63 -14.60 -4.72
N LEU A 179 -5.85 -14.16 -5.02
CA LEU A 179 -6.63 -13.26 -4.15
C LEU A 179 -6.98 -13.90 -2.81
N GLU A 180 -7.35 -15.18 -2.80
CA GLU A 180 -7.62 -15.93 -1.58
C GLU A 180 -6.37 -16.00 -0.70
N SER A 181 -5.22 -16.32 -1.29
CA SER A 181 -3.94 -16.38 -0.57
C SER A 181 -3.56 -15.02 0.06
N GLN A 182 -3.78 -13.91 -0.67
CA GLN A 182 -3.52 -12.56 -0.16
C GLN A 182 -4.47 -12.19 0.98
N ASN A 183 -5.74 -12.59 0.91
CA ASN A 183 -6.69 -12.34 1.98
C ASN A 183 -6.31 -13.12 3.24
N LEU A 184 -5.85 -14.36 3.12
CA LEU A 184 -5.35 -15.15 4.25
C LEU A 184 -4.13 -14.49 4.90
N GLN A 185 -3.17 -14.01 4.11
CA GLN A 185 -2.00 -13.28 4.63
C GLN A 185 -2.39 -11.98 5.34
N LEU A 186 -3.36 -11.24 4.80
CA LEU A 186 -3.87 -10.04 5.45
C LEU A 186 -4.59 -10.33 6.76
N ASP A 187 -5.34 -11.43 6.84
CA ASP A 187 -5.99 -11.86 8.08
C ASP A 187 -4.96 -12.23 9.15
N ASP A 188 -3.91 -12.96 8.79
CA ASP A 188 -2.81 -13.32 9.69
C ASP A 188 -2.05 -12.08 10.19
N LEU A 189 -1.70 -11.16 9.28
CA LEU A 189 -1.05 -9.90 9.64
C LEU A 189 -1.92 -9.03 10.56
N ASN A 190 -3.24 -9.01 10.34
CA ASN A 190 -4.16 -8.29 11.20
C ASN A 190 -4.23 -8.90 12.60
N LYS A 191 -4.19 -10.23 12.72
CA LYS A 191 -4.14 -10.92 14.03
C LYS A 191 -2.85 -10.59 14.77
N ASP A 192 -1.72 -10.64 14.07
CA ASP A 192 -0.41 -10.27 14.64
C ASP A 192 -0.38 -8.80 15.10
N LEU A 193 -0.94 -7.90 14.30
CA LEU A 193 -1.02 -6.48 14.65
C LEU A 193 -1.93 -6.25 15.86
N ALA A 194 -3.07 -6.95 15.93
CA ALA A 194 -3.95 -6.90 17.09
C ALA A 194 -3.25 -7.42 18.35
N LYS A 195 -2.48 -8.50 18.25
CA LYS A 195 -1.68 -9.03 19.36
C LYS A 195 -0.63 -8.03 19.84
N LYS A 196 0.16 -7.46 18.92
CA LYS A 196 1.16 -6.42 19.27
C LYS A 196 0.52 -5.17 19.86
N SER A 197 -0.65 -4.78 19.39
CA SER A 197 -1.39 -3.67 19.96
C SER A 197 -1.81 -3.96 21.40
N ALA A 198 -2.25 -5.19 21.70
CA ALA A 198 -2.60 -5.60 23.05
C ALA A 198 -1.36 -5.61 23.97
N GLU A 199 -0.23 -6.15 23.50
CA GLU A 199 1.05 -6.13 24.24
C GLU A 199 1.50 -4.69 24.54
N LEU A 200 1.38 -3.77 23.58
CA LEU A 200 1.72 -2.35 23.80
C LEU A 200 0.82 -1.70 24.83
N THR A 201 -0.48 -2.01 24.83
CA THR A 201 -1.40 -1.49 25.87
C THR A 201 -1.05 -2.02 27.25
N GLU A 202 -0.61 -3.28 27.35
CA GLU A 202 -0.16 -3.88 28.61
C GLU A 202 1.14 -3.22 29.12
N TYR A 203 2.14 -3.05 28.24
CA TYR A 203 3.38 -2.37 28.61
C TYR A 203 3.15 -0.91 29.02
N ASN A 204 2.25 -0.19 28.36
CA ASN A 204 1.91 1.17 28.77
C ASN A 204 1.31 1.21 30.18
N ALA A 205 0.41 0.27 30.50
CA ALA A 205 -0.16 0.18 31.84
C ALA A 205 0.92 -0.15 32.89
N GLU A 206 1.87 -1.04 32.57
CA GLU A 206 3.00 -1.34 33.46
C GLU A 206 3.91 -0.11 33.68
N ILE A 207 4.20 0.64 32.62
CA ILE A 207 4.98 1.88 32.70
C ILE A 207 4.26 2.92 33.58
N GLU A 208 2.95 3.08 33.44
CA GLU A 208 2.16 3.98 34.29
C GLU A 208 2.26 3.58 35.77
N LEU A 209 2.13 2.29 36.08
CA LEU A 209 2.30 1.78 37.46
C LEU A 209 3.71 2.02 38.00
N ILE A 210 4.75 1.80 37.18
CA ILE A 210 6.13 2.10 37.58
C ILE A 210 6.30 3.59 37.84
N HIS A 211 5.73 4.44 37.00
CA HIS A 211 5.80 5.89 37.15
C HIS A 211 5.13 6.37 38.44
N GLU A 212 3.92 5.89 38.75
CA GLU A 212 3.24 6.18 40.00
C GLU A 212 4.05 5.74 41.23
N ASN A 213 4.62 4.54 41.19
CA ASN A 213 5.47 4.04 42.28
C ASN A 213 6.74 4.87 42.46
N LEU A 214 7.39 5.28 41.37
CA LEU A 214 8.56 6.15 41.43
C LEU A 214 8.21 7.53 41.99
N GLU A 215 7.08 8.10 41.59
CA GLU A 215 6.62 9.39 42.10
C GLU A 215 6.33 9.32 43.61
N GLN A 216 5.68 8.25 44.08
CA GLN A 216 5.47 8.00 45.51
C GLN A 216 6.80 7.86 46.26
N LEU A 217 7.76 7.10 45.73
CA LEU A 217 9.07 6.90 46.34
C LEU A 217 9.85 8.22 46.44
N VAL A 218 9.83 9.02 45.37
CA VAL A 218 10.46 10.34 45.33
C VAL A 218 9.82 11.25 46.37
N ASN A 219 8.50 11.34 46.42
CA ASN A 219 7.78 12.15 47.39
C ASN A 219 8.08 11.73 48.84
N GLN A 220 8.13 10.42 49.12
CA GLN A 220 8.51 9.90 50.43
C GLN A 220 9.94 10.30 50.80
N LYS A 221 10.91 10.11 49.89
CA LYS A 221 12.31 10.50 50.14
C LYS A 221 12.47 12.00 50.33
N THR A 222 11.81 12.81 49.50
CA THR A 222 11.86 14.27 49.63
C THR A 222 11.25 14.72 50.96
N LYS A 223 10.17 14.08 51.42
CA LYS A 223 9.59 14.36 52.73
C LYS A 223 10.56 14.03 53.88
N VAL A 224 11.17 12.85 53.86
CA VAL A 224 12.16 12.44 54.87
C VAL A 224 13.36 13.39 54.87
N LEU A 225 13.90 13.73 53.69
CA LEU A 225 15.03 14.67 53.58
C LEU A 225 14.67 16.07 54.08
N ASN A 226 13.46 16.55 53.82
CA ASN A 226 13.00 17.84 54.35
C ASN A 226 12.86 17.82 55.87
N GLU A 227 12.35 16.72 56.45
CA GLU A 227 12.26 16.55 57.89
C GLU A 227 13.66 16.46 58.54
N GLU A 228 14.59 15.73 57.93
CA GLU A 228 16.00 15.65 58.39
C GLU A 228 16.71 17.00 58.29
N ASN A 229 16.62 17.69 57.15
CA ASN A 229 17.20 19.02 56.97
C ASN A 229 16.66 20.02 58.00
N LYS A 230 15.35 19.97 58.29
CA LYS A 230 14.74 20.83 59.31
C LYS A 230 15.34 20.53 60.69
N ARG A 231 15.48 19.26 61.06
CA ARG A 231 16.09 18.85 62.34
C ARG A 231 17.55 19.27 62.45
N ASP A 232 18.32 19.12 61.38
CA ASP A 232 19.74 19.51 61.36
C ASP A 232 19.91 21.02 61.46
N SER A 233 19.03 21.79 60.82
CA SER A 233 18.97 23.24 60.96
C SER A 233 18.63 23.67 62.39
N GLU A 234 17.58 23.09 62.98
CA GLU A 234 17.19 23.34 64.38
C GLU A 234 18.32 23.00 65.36
N TYR A 235 18.97 21.85 65.19
CA TYR A 235 20.10 21.42 66.02
C TYR A 235 21.30 22.37 65.87
N SER A 236 21.65 22.75 64.64
CA SER A 236 22.75 23.67 64.37
C SER A 236 22.48 25.06 64.95
N PHE A 237 21.23 25.53 64.91
CA PHE A 237 20.82 26.81 65.50
C PHE A 237 20.94 26.78 67.02
N ILE A 238 20.42 25.72 67.67
CA ILE A 238 20.53 25.53 69.11
C ILE A 238 22.00 25.44 69.52
N ASN A 239 22.82 24.68 68.79
CA ASN A 239 24.24 24.54 69.09
C ASN A 239 25.00 25.87 68.95
N ALA A 240 24.73 26.64 67.89
CA ALA A 240 25.30 27.99 67.74
C ALA A 240 24.89 28.90 68.91
N HIS A 241 23.65 28.81 69.39
CA HIS A 241 23.20 29.57 70.56
C HIS A 241 23.89 29.12 71.85
N LEU A 242 23.97 27.80 72.09
CA LEU A 242 24.57 27.22 73.29
C LEU A 242 26.08 27.48 73.38
N VAL A 243 26.80 27.49 72.25
CA VAL A 243 28.24 27.77 72.19
C VAL A 243 28.53 29.27 72.39
N ARG A 244 27.57 30.15 72.10
CA ARG A 244 27.75 31.60 72.26
C ARG A 244 27.87 32.05 73.72
N ALA A 245 27.11 31.44 74.63
CA ALA A 245 27.17 31.74 76.06
C ALA A 245 28.56 31.46 76.70
N PRO A 246 29.19 30.29 76.53
CA PRO A 246 30.53 30.03 77.04
C PRO A 246 31.59 30.86 76.33
N ILE A 247 31.46 31.16 75.03
CA ILE A 247 32.37 32.10 74.33
C ILE A 247 32.31 33.49 74.99
N ALA A 248 31.12 34.02 75.27
CA ALA A 248 30.95 35.30 75.95
C ALA A 248 31.57 35.29 77.36
N ASN A 249 31.41 34.18 78.10
CA ASN A 249 32.04 34.01 79.41
C ASN A 249 33.56 33.99 79.32
N ILE A 250 34.13 33.29 78.34
CA ILE A 250 35.59 33.25 78.11
C ILE A 250 36.10 34.64 77.75
N LEU A 251 35.41 35.38 76.87
CA LEU A 251 35.77 36.76 76.53
C LEU A 251 35.75 37.67 77.76
N ALA A 252 34.71 37.58 78.59
CA ALA A 252 34.60 38.38 79.81
C ALA A 252 35.74 38.08 80.81
N ILE A 253 36.11 36.80 80.96
CA ILE A 253 37.24 36.40 81.82
C ILE A 253 38.56 36.93 81.26
N ILE A 254 38.80 36.81 79.95
CA ILE A 254 40.02 37.35 79.31
C ILE A 254 40.09 38.88 79.48
N GLU A 255 38.95 39.59 79.42
CA GLU A 255 38.89 41.03 79.64
C GLU A 255 39.16 41.47 81.08
N GLN A 256 38.87 40.62 82.06
CA GLN A 256 39.21 40.84 83.47
C GLN A 256 40.65 40.43 83.83
N SER A 257 41.35 39.77 82.91
CA SER A 257 42.72 39.27 83.09
C SER A 257 43.77 40.31 82.67
N ASP A 258 44.98 40.22 83.22
CA ASP A 258 46.03 41.22 83.05
C ASP A 258 46.45 41.42 81.57
N SER A 259 46.35 42.66 81.09
CA SER A 259 46.23 43.02 79.67
C SER A 259 47.55 43.02 78.87
N GLN A 260 48.65 42.59 79.49
CA GLN A 260 49.98 42.55 78.86
C GLN A 260 50.54 41.15 78.60
N ASN A 261 49.79 40.08 78.87
CA ASN A 261 50.25 38.73 78.55
C ASN A 261 50.01 38.43 77.05
N PRO A 262 51.06 38.24 76.23
CA PRO A 262 50.91 38.03 74.78
C PRO A 262 50.07 36.79 74.43
N LYS A 263 50.06 35.75 75.29
CA LYS A 263 49.22 34.56 75.09
C LYS A 263 47.72 34.84 75.30
N LEU A 264 47.36 35.77 76.19
CA LEU A 264 45.97 36.16 76.41
C LEU A 264 45.45 37.04 75.27
N ILE A 265 46.31 37.84 74.64
CA ILE A 265 45.98 38.64 73.47
C ILE A 265 45.68 37.74 72.26
N GLU A 266 46.51 36.72 72.02
CA GLU A 266 46.29 35.73 70.97
C GLU A 266 45.01 34.90 71.22
N LEU A 267 44.79 34.47 72.46
CA LEU A 267 43.56 33.77 72.85
C LEU A 267 42.32 34.65 72.65
N LYS A 268 42.39 35.95 72.98
CA LYS A 268 41.30 36.91 72.75
C LYS A 268 40.94 36.98 71.27
N SER A 269 41.95 37.10 70.40
CA SER A 269 41.76 37.14 68.94
C SER A 269 41.06 35.87 68.44
N ASN A 270 41.53 34.69 68.85
CA ASN A 270 40.96 33.40 68.42
C ASN A 270 39.51 33.21 68.91
N VAL A 271 39.20 33.65 70.14
CA VAL A 271 37.83 33.54 70.69
C VAL A 271 36.88 34.55 70.02
N GLN A 272 37.36 35.74 69.63
CA GLN A 272 36.58 36.72 68.87
C GLN A 272 36.29 36.26 67.44
N GLU A 273 37.26 35.61 66.79
CA GLU A 273 37.04 34.98 65.48
C GLU A 273 36.00 33.86 65.59
N LEU A 274 36.07 33.05 66.65
CA LEU A 274 35.09 32.00 66.92
C LEU A 274 33.67 32.57 67.17
N ASP A 275 33.52 33.65 67.96
CA ASP A 275 32.20 34.33 68.13
C ASP A 275 31.65 34.83 66.79
N THR A 276 32.52 35.38 65.93
CA THR A 276 32.13 35.90 64.61
C THR A 276 31.62 34.77 63.71
N ILE A 277 32.31 33.63 63.70
CA ILE A 277 31.91 32.43 62.94
C ILE A 277 30.57 31.88 63.47
N VAL A 278 30.42 31.75 64.79
CA VAL A 278 29.18 31.26 65.43
C VAL A 278 28.00 32.19 65.14
N ARG A 279 28.19 33.52 65.17
CA ARG A 279 27.16 34.49 64.76
C ARG A 279 26.81 34.40 63.28
N LYS A 280 27.78 34.09 62.41
CA LYS A 280 27.52 33.87 60.98
C LYS A 280 26.69 32.61 60.75
N ILE A 281 27.01 31.51 61.44
CA ILE A 281 26.23 30.25 61.41
C ILE A 281 24.79 30.52 61.85
N GLY A 282 24.59 31.20 62.98
CA GLY A 282 23.24 31.53 63.46
C GLY A 282 22.42 32.41 62.51
N LYS A 283 23.07 33.32 61.76
CA LYS A 283 22.37 34.18 60.78
C LYS A 283 21.96 33.43 59.51
N VAL A 284 22.80 32.53 59.01
CA VAL A 284 22.46 31.71 57.83
C VAL A 284 21.28 30.80 58.15
N LEU A 285 21.33 30.13 59.31
CA LEU A 285 20.25 29.24 59.76
C LEU A 285 18.94 29.97 60.06
N ALA A 286 18.98 31.21 60.56
CA ALA A 286 17.77 32.02 60.77
C ALA A 286 17.13 32.49 59.47
N GLY A 287 17.92 32.71 58.40
CA GLY A 287 17.41 33.05 57.07
C GLY A 287 16.70 31.89 56.37
N ASP A 288 17.08 30.65 56.67
CA ASP A 288 16.46 29.42 56.14
C ASP A 288 15.19 28.99 56.90
N LEU A 289 14.88 29.61 58.05
CA LEU A 289 13.71 29.29 58.89
C LEU A 289 12.48 30.19 58.64
N GLU A 290 12.63 31.30 57.90
CA GLU A 290 11.56 32.27 57.59
C GLU A 290 10.95 32.11 56.18
N SER A 291 11.38 31.11 55.40
CA SER A 291 10.85 30.76 54.06
C SER A 291 10.08 29.43 54.06
#